data_AF-A0A7Y8LDY0-F1
#
_entry.id   AF-A0A7Y8LDY0-F1
#
_cell.length_a   1.000
_cell.length_b   1.000
_cell.length_c   1.000
_cell.angle_alpha   90.00
_cell.angle_beta   90.00
_cell.angle_gamma   90.00
#
_symmetry.space_group_name_H-M   'P 1'
#
loop_
_entity.id
_entity.type
_entity.pdbx_description
1 polymer ?
#
loop_
_entity_poly.entity_id
_entity_poly.type
_entity_poly.pdbx_seq_one_letter_code
_entity_poly.pdbx_strand_id
1 'polypeptide(L)'
;MISRYCRAALIVGALGAFVSVPMVNAHPTATGNVSEAIDHAKQAVAHGKEGHADELVKHAETALEFAKMGGRGLELSEGIHHLKEAIEHGKAGHADVGLEHVETALKHLSESN
;
A
#
# COMPACT_ATOMS: atom_id res chain seq x y z
N MET A 1 -33.90 30.00 -36.43
CA MET A 1 -33.30 29.74 -37.76
C MET A 1 -31.84 29.42 -37.56
N ILE A 2 -31.43 28.31 -38.15
CA ILE A 2 -30.16 27.60 -37.94
C ILE A 2 -29.12 28.02 -39.00
N SER A 3 -27.88 28.24 -38.52
CA SER A 3 -26.60 28.11 -39.24
C SER A 3 -26.28 29.25 -40.23
N ARG A 4 -25.04 29.74 -40.39
CA ARG A 4 -23.89 28.98 -40.93
C ARG A 4 -22.54 29.70 -40.71
N TYR A 5 -21.65 29.04 -39.96
CA TYR A 5 -20.21 28.86 -40.17
C TYR A 5 -19.31 30.06 -40.52
N CYS A 6 -18.37 30.38 -39.62
CA CYS A 6 -16.95 30.13 -39.91
C CYS A 6 -16.04 30.39 -38.70
N ARG A 7 -15.27 29.34 -38.34
CA ARG A 7 -13.85 29.37 -37.98
C ARG A 7 -13.46 29.77 -36.54
N ALA A 8 -13.31 28.76 -35.70
CA ALA A 8 -12.07 28.48 -34.96
C ALA A 8 -12.32 27.19 -34.16
N ALA A 9 -11.91 26.03 -34.65
CA ALA A 9 -10.58 25.47 -34.40
C ALA A 9 -10.22 25.47 -32.90
N LEU A 10 -10.58 24.40 -32.19
CA LEU A 10 -9.62 23.68 -31.37
C LEU A 10 -10.14 22.27 -31.05
N ILE A 11 -9.47 21.32 -31.69
CA ILE A 11 -9.39 19.91 -31.35
C ILE A 11 -8.71 19.81 -29.98
N VAL A 12 -9.28 19.06 -29.03
CA VAL A 12 -8.55 18.02 -28.26
C VAL A 12 -9.58 17.00 -27.80
N GLY A 13 -9.46 15.78 -28.33
CA GLY A 13 -10.13 14.61 -27.78
C GLY A 13 -9.38 14.09 -26.57
N ALA A 14 -10.14 13.56 -25.61
CA ALA A 14 -9.67 12.50 -24.74
C ALA A 14 -10.90 11.65 -24.39
N LEU A 15 -10.83 10.37 -24.74
CA LEU A 15 -11.81 9.35 -24.36
C LEU A 15 -11.88 9.29 -22.83
N GLY A 16 -12.95 9.83 -22.25
CA GLY A 16 -13.33 9.56 -20.87
C GLY A 16 -14.09 8.24 -20.79
N ALA A 17 -13.39 7.11 -20.87
CA ALA A 17 -13.92 5.86 -20.33
C ALA A 17 -13.78 5.93 -18.80
N PHE A 18 -14.66 6.71 -18.16
CA PHE A 18 -14.93 6.58 -16.75
C PHE A 18 -15.57 5.21 -16.54
N VAL A 19 -14.73 4.22 -16.26
CA VAL A 19 -15.17 2.96 -15.67
C VAL A 19 -15.80 3.30 -14.33
N SER A 20 -17.12 3.24 -14.28
CA SER A 20 -17.91 3.29 -13.05
C SER A 20 -17.55 2.07 -12.19
N VAL A 21 -16.43 2.13 -11.47
CA VAL A 21 -16.16 1.16 -10.41
C VAL A 21 -17.16 1.48 -9.30
N PRO A 22 -18.04 0.53 -8.91
CA PRO A 22 -18.90 0.76 -7.77
C PRO A 22 -17.98 0.98 -6.56
N MET A 23 -18.07 2.19 -5.99
CA MET A 23 -17.47 2.54 -4.72
C MET A 23 -18.16 1.68 -3.66
N VAL A 24 -17.63 0.47 -3.44
CA VAL A 24 -17.97 -0.33 -2.28
C VAL A 24 -17.48 0.47 -1.08
N ASN A 25 -18.42 1.01 -0.31
CA ASN A 25 -18.14 1.58 0.99
C ASN A 25 -17.75 0.42 1.91
N ALA A 26 -16.50 -0.05 1.78
CA ALA A 26 -15.90 -0.97 2.71
C ALA A 26 -15.63 -0.17 3.99
N HIS A 27 -16.55 -0.24 4.94
CA HIS A 27 -16.21 0.11 6.32
C HIS A 27 -14.97 -0.72 6.70
N PRO A 28 -13.93 -0.12 7.32
CA PRO A 28 -12.71 -0.84 7.66
C PRO A 28 -13.07 -2.02 8.56
N THR A 29 -12.87 -3.23 8.02
CA THR A 29 -13.02 -4.49 8.77
C THR A 29 -11.64 -4.98 9.19
N ALA A 30 -11.59 -5.84 10.20
CA ALA A 30 -10.34 -6.48 10.61
C ALA A 30 -9.60 -7.11 9.41
N THR A 31 -10.30 -7.94 8.63
CA THR A 31 -9.75 -8.55 7.41
C THR A 31 -9.35 -7.53 6.34
N GLY A 32 -10.15 -6.47 6.14
CA GLY A 32 -9.82 -5.38 5.23
C GLY A 32 -8.52 -4.67 5.63
N ASN A 33 -8.34 -4.41 6.91
CA ASN A 33 -7.11 -3.81 7.43
C ASN A 33 -5.91 -4.76 7.25
N VAL A 34 -6.07 -6.08 7.45
CA VAL A 34 -4.98 -7.04 7.16
C VAL A 34 -4.61 -7.01 5.67
N SER A 35 -5.58 -6.92 4.77
CA SER A 35 -5.32 -6.78 3.32
C SER A 35 -4.54 -5.50 2.98
N GLU A 36 -4.94 -4.35 3.53
CA GLU A 36 -4.22 -3.09 3.34
C GLU A 36 -2.79 -3.15 3.92
N ALA A 37 -2.62 -3.80 5.08
CA ALA A 37 -1.30 -4.03 5.67
C ALA A 37 -0.40 -4.86 4.75
N ILE A 38 -0.94 -5.92 4.15
CA ILE A 38 -0.23 -6.77 3.18
C ILE A 38 0.18 -5.95 1.95
N ASP A 39 -0.70 -5.10 1.42
CA ASP A 39 -0.40 -4.33 0.21
C ASP A 39 0.66 -3.27 0.45
N HIS A 40 0.60 -2.56 1.59
CA HIS A 40 1.68 -1.67 2.00
C HIS A 40 2.99 -2.43 2.28
N ALA A 41 2.94 -3.62 2.91
CA ALA A 41 4.14 -4.44 3.10
C ALA A 41 4.78 -4.86 1.76
N LYS A 42 4.00 -5.21 0.73
CA LYS A 42 4.53 -5.49 -0.63
C LYS A 42 5.23 -4.27 -1.23
N GLN A 43 4.68 -3.06 -1.04
CA GLN A 43 5.33 -1.83 -1.51
C GLN A 43 6.63 -1.55 -0.76
N ALA A 44 6.68 -1.80 0.55
CA ALA A 44 7.90 -1.72 1.34
C ALA A 44 8.96 -2.73 0.86
N VAL A 45 8.59 -3.96 0.50
CA VAL A 45 9.49 -4.94 -0.12
C VAL A 45 10.05 -4.42 -1.45
N ALA A 46 9.19 -3.87 -2.32
CA ALA A 46 9.60 -3.36 -3.61
C ALA A 46 10.65 -2.24 -3.47
N HIS A 47 10.39 -1.25 -2.61
CA HIS A 47 11.34 -0.17 -2.33
C HIS A 47 12.59 -0.65 -1.57
N GLY A 48 12.47 -1.62 -0.67
CA GLY A 48 13.61 -2.25 0.00
C GLY A 48 14.58 -2.92 -0.96
N LYS A 49 14.07 -3.61 -1.99
CA LYS A 49 14.89 -4.24 -3.05
C LYS A 49 15.67 -3.23 -3.88
N GLU A 50 15.19 -1.99 -3.94
CA GLU A 50 15.87 -0.87 -4.60
C GLU A 50 16.83 -0.11 -3.66
N GLY A 51 16.91 -0.50 -2.38
CA GLY A 51 17.70 0.18 -1.36
C GLY A 51 17.08 1.50 -0.87
N HIS A 52 15.82 1.77 -1.22
CA HIS A 52 15.10 2.98 -0.85
C HIS A 52 14.60 2.90 0.61
N ALA A 53 15.51 3.07 1.57
CA ALA A 53 15.23 2.94 3.00
C ALA A 53 14.04 3.80 3.47
N ASP A 54 13.97 5.06 3.04
CA ASP A 54 12.91 5.99 3.46
C ASP A 54 11.52 5.55 2.98
N GLU A 55 11.40 5.10 1.72
CA GLU A 55 10.13 4.60 1.19
C GLU A 55 9.77 3.23 1.79
N LEU A 56 10.76 2.36 2.05
CA LEU A 56 10.54 1.13 2.84
C LEU A 56 9.92 1.46 4.19
N VAL A 57 10.50 2.40 4.95
CA VAL A 57 10.00 2.81 6.27
C VAL A 57 8.57 3.33 6.18
N LYS A 58 8.30 4.24 5.23
CA LYS A 58 6.99 4.85 5.05
C LYS A 58 5.89 3.81 4.77
N HIS A 59 6.18 2.86 3.88
CA HIS A 59 5.23 1.79 3.59
C HIS A 59 5.11 0.79 4.75
N ALA A 60 6.20 0.49 5.47
CA ALA A 60 6.16 -0.34 6.68
C ALA A 60 5.38 0.31 7.84
N GLU A 61 5.48 1.63 8.02
CA GLU A 61 4.69 2.40 9.00
C GLU A 61 3.19 2.32 8.68
N THR A 62 2.82 2.55 7.42
CA THR A 62 1.42 2.43 6.99
C THR A 62 0.90 1.00 7.15
N ALA A 63 1.71 0.00 6.80
CA ALA A 63 1.36 -1.40 7.01
C ALA A 63 1.13 -1.72 8.49
N LEU A 64 1.96 -1.15 9.38
CA LEU A 64 1.85 -1.34 10.83
C LEU A 64 0.57 -0.74 11.40
N GLU A 65 0.15 0.43 10.91
CA GLU A 65 -1.10 1.07 11.31
C GLU A 65 -2.30 0.17 10.97
N PHE A 66 -2.38 -0.32 9.74
CA PHE A 66 -3.42 -1.23 9.33
C PHE A 66 -3.36 -2.58 10.06
N ALA A 67 -2.18 -3.18 10.22
CA ALA A 67 -2.02 -4.46 10.91
C ALA A 67 -2.54 -4.39 12.36
N LYS A 68 -2.29 -3.29 13.08
CA LYS A 68 -2.84 -3.06 14.44
C LYS A 68 -4.36 -3.01 14.48
N MET A 69 -5.00 -2.63 13.37
CA MET A 69 -6.46 -2.62 13.22
C MET A 69 -7.01 -3.95 12.68
N GLY A 70 -6.13 -4.92 12.38
CA GLY A 70 -6.45 -6.24 11.84
C GLY A 70 -7.00 -7.25 12.85
N GLY A 71 -7.09 -6.88 14.13
CA GLY A 71 -7.63 -7.75 15.18
C GLY A 71 -6.53 -8.37 16.06
N ARG A 72 -6.63 -9.67 16.35
CA ARG A 72 -5.69 -10.40 17.22
C ARG A 72 -5.42 -11.77 16.61
N GLY A 73 -4.16 -12.19 16.62
CA GLY A 73 -3.70 -13.49 16.15
C GLY A 73 -2.20 -13.62 16.37
N LEU A 74 -1.68 -14.85 16.47
CA LEU A 74 -0.24 -15.08 16.60
C LEU A 74 0.49 -14.51 15.38
N GLU A 75 0.09 -14.94 14.19
CA GLU A 75 0.64 -14.48 12.92
C GLU A 75 0.54 -12.95 12.75
N LEU A 76 -0.62 -12.35 13.06
CA LEU A 76 -0.75 -10.88 13.04
C LEU A 76 0.24 -10.20 13.99
N SER A 77 0.48 -10.78 15.17
CA SER A 77 1.39 -10.21 16.17
C SER A 77 2.85 -10.32 15.73
N GLU A 78 3.25 -11.46 15.15
CA GLU A 78 4.58 -11.65 14.55
C GLU A 78 4.79 -10.70 13.37
N GLY A 79 3.78 -10.54 12.50
CA GLY A 79 3.79 -9.55 11.42
C GLY A 79 4.00 -8.12 11.94
N ILE A 80 3.26 -7.73 12.98
CA ILE A 80 3.42 -6.43 13.66
C ILE A 80 4.81 -6.27 14.27
N HIS A 81 5.37 -7.32 14.87
CA HIS A 81 6.72 -7.27 15.44
C HIS A 81 7.75 -7.01 14.34
N HIS A 82 7.74 -7.80 13.27
CA HIS A 82 8.68 -7.63 12.17
C HIS A 82 8.52 -6.29 11.43
N LEU A 83 7.30 -5.75 11.31
CA LEU A 83 7.13 -4.39 10.79
C LEU A 83 7.83 -3.34 11.66
N LYS A 84 7.83 -3.48 12.99
CA LYS A 84 8.55 -2.56 13.88
C LYS A 84 10.07 -2.66 13.70
N GLU A 85 10.60 -3.87 13.62
CA GLU A 85 12.03 -4.10 13.36
C GLU A 85 12.43 -3.50 12.00
N ALA A 86 11.61 -3.71 10.96
CA ALA A 86 11.83 -3.11 9.65
C ALA A 86 11.91 -1.58 9.70
N ILE A 87 11.00 -0.95 10.45
CA ILE A 87 10.99 0.51 10.64
C ILE A 87 12.24 0.98 11.39
N GLU A 88 12.63 0.27 12.45
CA GLU A 88 13.82 0.60 13.24
C GLU A 88 15.09 0.53 12.39
N HIS A 89 15.31 -0.59 11.70
CA HIS A 89 16.45 -0.79 10.82
C HIS A 89 16.43 0.16 9.62
N GLY A 90 15.27 0.36 8.99
CA GLY A 90 15.11 1.29 7.87
C GLY A 90 15.43 2.73 8.26
N LYS A 91 14.98 3.20 9.45
CA LYS A 91 15.32 4.54 9.97
C LYS A 91 16.80 4.70 10.31
N ALA A 92 17.49 3.60 10.61
CA ALA A 92 18.94 3.58 10.77
C ALA A 92 19.71 3.54 9.43
N GLY A 93 19.01 3.52 8.28
CA GLY A 93 19.61 3.42 6.95
C GLY A 93 19.97 1.99 6.54
N HIS A 94 19.63 0.98 7.35
CA HIS A 94 19.86 -0.44 7.06
C HIS A 94 18.72 -0.98 6.19
N ALA A 95 18.63 -0.54 4.93
CA ALA A 95 17.55 -0.92 4.02
C ALA A 95 17.47 -2.43 3.77
N ASP A 96 18.61 -3.11 3.75
CA ASP A 96 18.75 -4.56 3.58
C ASP A 96 18.17 -5.33 4.76
N VAL A 97 18.55 -4.99 5.99
CA VAL A 97 17.98 -5.61 7.20
C VAL A 97 16.50 -5.26 7.35
N GLY A 98 16.15 -4.01 7.02
CA GLY A 98 14.76 -3.58 6.96
C GLY A 98 13.93 -4.44 6.00
N LEU A 99 14.46 -4.73 4.80
CA LEU A 99 13.81 -5.57 3.79
C LEU A 99 13.58 -6.99 4.31
N GLU A 100 14.57 -7.62 4.95
CA GLU A 100 14.42 -8.98 5.52
C GLU A 100 13.25 -9.05 6.51
N HIS A 101 13.13 -8.03 7.36
CA HIS A 101 12.02 -7.93 8.30
C HIS A 101 10.69 -7.68 7.62
N VAL A 102 10.60 -6.83 6.59
CA VAL A 102 9.34 -6.65 5.84
C VAL A 102 8.93 -7.95 5.13
N GLU A 103 9.86 -8.68 4.51
CA GLU A 103 9.53 -9.96 3.85
C GLU A 103 9.01 -10.99 4.85
N THR A 104 9.60 -11.03 6.05
CA THR A 104 9.12 -11.90 7.14
C THR A 104 7.75 -11.45 7.65
N ALA A 105 7.54 -10.14 7.83
CA ALA A 105 6.23 -9.59 8.20
C ALA A 105 5.16 -9.94 7.17
N LEU A 106 5.46 -9.80 5.87
CA LEU A 106 4.54 -10.09 4.79
C LEU A 106 4.08 -11.55 4.80
N LYS A 107 5.00 -12.49 5.11
CA LYS A 107 4.67 -13.90 5.26
C LYS A 107 3.63 -14.10 6.37
N HIS A 108 3.92 -13.62 7.58
CA HIS A 108 3.01 -13.73 8.72
C HIS A 108 1.65 -13.06 8.49
N LEU A 109 1.64 -11.86 7.92
CA LEU A 109 0.38 -11.16 7.61
C LEU A 109 -0.47 -11.94 6.59
N SER A 110 0.17 -12.56 5.59
CA SER A 110 -0.52 -13.38 4.58
C SER A 110 -1.10 -14.68 5.16
N GLU A 111 -0.48 -15.22 6.21
CA GLU A 111 -0.96 -16.39 6.96
C GLU A 111 -2.02 -16.03 8.00
N SER A 112 -2.15 -14.73 8.34
CA SER A 112 -3.14 -14.20 9.27
C SER A 112 -4.50 -13.83 8.64
N ASN A 113 -4.62 -13.89 7.31
CA ASN A 113 -5.79 -13.45 6.55
C ASN A 113 -6.73 -14.59 6.14
#